data_AF-A0A9N9E2P6-F1
#
_entry.id   AF-A0A9N9E2P6-F1
#
_cell.length_a   1.000
_cell.length_b   1.000
_cell.length_c   1.000
_cell.angle_alpha   90.00
_cell.angle_beta   90.00
_cell.angle_gamma   90.00
#
_symmetry.space_group_name_H-M   'P 1'
#
loop_
_entity.id
_entity.type
_entity.pdbx_description
1 polymer ?
#
loop_
_entity_poly.entity_id
_entity_poly.type
_entity_poly.pdbx_seq_one_letter_code
_entity_poly.pdbx_strand_id
1 'polypeptide(L)'
;MDDTLWIAPTKEQLQDIVNTATTFFQLTNIQVNPDKSILAAITKTSQPEIQFNNTVIKAIDIKASFRFLGCWYMPNKKHTSNQKIIKEEVTNALKRLQRTRITDKQAIYIVNTVILTRIAYRIQNTTLSST
;
A
#
# COMPACT_ATOMS: atom_id res chain seq x y z
N MET A 1 3.32 -6.61 15.10
CA MET A 1 3.28 -5.89 13.82
C MET A 1 4.58 -6.19 13.11
N ASP A 2 4.50 -6.78 11.93
CA ASP A 2 5.60 -7.23 11.07
C ASP A 2 5.78 -6.34 9.84
N ASP A 3 4.72 -5.65 9.40
CA ASP A 3 4.77 -4.66 8.32
C ASP A 3 5.59 -3.41 8.71
N THR A 4 6.71 -3.17 8.01
CA THR A 4 7.59 -2.01 8.20
C THR A 4 7.67 -1.16 6.95
N LEU A 5 7.81 0.16 7.11
CA LEU A 5 8.00 1.10 6.02
C LEU A 5 9.20 2.01 6.32
N TRP A 6 10.16 2.03 5.40
CA TRP A 6 11.36 2.88 5.48
C TRP A 6 11.28 4.00 4.45
N ILE A 7 11.53 5.24 4.86
CA ILE A 7 11.56 6.41 3.99
C ILE A 7 12.94 7.04 4.09
N ALA A 8 13.59 7.23 2.96
CA ALA A 8 14.85 7.96 2.86
C ALA A 8 14.82 8.89 1.65
N PRO A 9 15.53 10.04 1.69
CA PRO A 9 15.58 10.99 0.59
C PRO A 9 16.45 10.49 -0.59
N THR A 10 17.41 9.59 -0.35
CA THR A 10 18.28 9.03 -1.39
C THR A 10 18.33 7.50 -1.32
N LYS A 11 18.74 6.88 -2.44
CA LYS A 11 18.90 5.42 -2.53
C LYS A 11 19.99 4.93 -1.56
N GLU A 12 21.09 5.67 -1.46
CA GLU A 12 22.25 5.30 -0.65
C GLU A 12 21.86 5.26 0.83
N GLN A 13 21.15 6.27 1.32
CA GLN A 13 20.65 6.30 2.69
C GLN A 13 19.64 5.19 2.97
N LEU A 14 18.78 4.85 1.99
CA LEU A 14 17.86 3.71 2.14
C LEU A 14 18.62 2.39 2.25
N GLN A 15 19.69 2.23 1.47
CA GLN A 15 20.54 1.04 1.50
C GLN A 15 21.26 0.92 2.85
N ASP A 16 21.74 2.02 3.42
CA ASP A 16 22.38 2.03 4.74
C ASP A 16 21.41 1.63 5.86
N ILE A 17 20.17 2.13 5.82
CA ILE A 17 19.10 1.74 6.74
C ILE A 17 18.82 0.24 6.61
N VAL A 18 18.70 -0.26 5.38
CA VAL A 18 18.47 -1.68 5.08
C VAL A 18 19.61 -2.56 5.59
N ASN A 19 20.87 -2.16 5.39
CA ASN A 19 22.04 -2.90 5.84
C ASN A 19 22.07 -3.00 7.38
N THR A 20 21.79 -1.88 8.05
CA THR A 20 21.70 -1.80 9.50
C THR A 20 20.58 -2.71 10.03
N ALA A 21 19.39 -2.62 9.43
CA ALA A 21 18.25 -3.46 9.78
C ALA A 21 18.55 -4.95 9.54
N THR A 22 19.21 -5.29 8.43
CA THR A 22 19.60 -6.68 8.10
C THR A 22 20.53 -7.24 9.17
N THR A 23 21.51 -6.46 9.61
CA THR A 23 22.43 -6.85 10.70
C THR A 23 21.66 -7.10 12.00
N PHE A 24 20.71 -6.22 12.33
CA PHE A 24 19.84 -6.40 13.50
C PHE A 24 18.96 -7.65 13.39
N PHE A 25 18.37 -7.92 12.22
CA PHE A 25 17.55 -9.11 11.98
C PHE A 25 18.37 -10.40 12.12
N GLN A 26 19.61 -10.41 11.63
CA GLN A 26 20.52 -11.54 11.81
C GLN A 26 20.87 -11.78 13.28
N LEU A 27 21.18 -10.71 14.03
CA LEU A 27 21.49 -10.80 15.47
C LEU A 27 20.30 -11.31 16.30
N THR A 28 19.09 -10.95 15.90
CA THR A 28 17.85 -11.33 16.60
C THR A 28 17.20 -12.60 16.06
N ASN A 29 17.82 -13.23 15.05
CA ASN A 29 17.29 -14.39 14.33
C ASN A 29 15.87 -14.16 13.77
N ILE A 30 15.59 -12.93 13.32
CA ILE A 30 14.35 -12.55 12.64
C ILE A 30 14.55 -12.79 11.14
N GLN A 31 13.66 -13.56 10.54
CA GLN A 31 13.68 -13.83 9.10
C GLN A 31 12.66 -12.96 8.37
N VAL A 32 13.13 -12.05 7.53
CA VAL A 32 12.28 -11.22 6.66
C VAL A 32 12.18 -11.85 5.28
N ASN A 33 10.99 -11.84 4.68
CA ASN A 33 10.76 -12.33 3.32
C ASN A 33 11.02 -11.20 2.30
N PRO A 34 12.09 -11.28 1.48
CA PRO A 34 12.40 -10.26 0.47
C PRO A 34 11.35 -10.17 -0.65
N ASP A 35 10.68 -11.27 -1.00
CA ASP A 35 9.71 -11.31 -2.10
C ASP A 35 8.44 -10.50 -1.81
N LYS A 36 8.14 -10.30 -0.53
CA LYS A 36 7.03 -9.43 -0.09
C LYS A 36 7.42 -7.97 0.02
N SER A 37 8.71 -7.66 -0.09
CA SER A 37 9.23 -6.31 0.06
C SER A 37 9.07 -5.53 -1.25
N ILE A 38 8.66 -4.27 -1.14
CA ILE A 38 8.34 -3.41 -2.29
C ILE A 38 9.22 -2.16 -2.20
N LEU A 39 9.92 -1.84 -3.29
CA LEU A 39 10.62 -0.58 -3.43
C LEU A 39 9.78 0.39 -4.25
N ALA A 40 9.53 1.59 -3.71
CA ALA A 40 8.84 2.68 -4.40
C ALA A 40 9.75 3.90 -4.48
N ALA A 41 9.92 4.45 -5.69
CA ALA A 41 10.75 5.62 -5.93
C ALA A 41 9.94 6.76 -6.55
N ILE A 42 10.06 7.95 -5.97
CA ILE A 42 9.33 9.16 -6.41
C ILE A 42 10.05 9.86 -7.59
N THR A 43 11.23 9.38 -7.99
CA THR A 43 12.08 9.97 -9.02
C THR A 43 11.76 9.43 -10.42
N LYS A 44 11.79 10.31 -11.44
CA LYS A 44 11.50 9.96 -12.85
C LYS A 44 12.66 9.30 -13.60
N THR A 45 13.88 9.39 -13.08
CA THR A 45 15.10 9.33 -13.91
C THR A 45 15.88 8.01 -13.85
N SER A 46 15.45 7.04 -13.04
CA SER A 46 15.97 5.66 -13.09
C SER A 46 15.04 4.76 -12.28
N GLN A 47 14.97 3.47 -12.59
CA GLN A 47 14.38 2.49 -11.68
C GLN A 47 15.45 2.10 -10.67
N PRO A 48 15.47 2.68 -9.45
CA PRO A 48 16.46 2.27 -8.47
C PRO A 48 16.20 0.82 -8.07
N GLU A 49 17.28 0.15 -7.72
CA GLU A 49 17.26 -1.20 -7.15
C GLU A 49 18.02 -1.13 -5.82
N ILE A 50 17.52 -1.84 -4.81
CA ILE A 50 18.19 -2.01 -3.51
C ILE A 50 18.51 -3.48 -3.30
N GLN A 51 19.57 -3.75 -2.53
CA GLN A 51 19.88 -5.10 -2.08
C GLN A 51 19.29 -5.32 -0.70
N PHE A 52 18.51 -6.38 -0.53
CA PHE A 52 17.93 -6.78 0.75
C PHE A 52 18.13 -8.28 0.92
N ASN A 53 18.90 -8.68 1.93
CA ASN A 53 19.15 -10.08 2.27
C ASN A 53 19.53 -10.95 1.04
N ASN A 54 20.59 -10.53 0.33
CA ASN A 54 21.09 -11.13 -0.93
C ASN A 54 20.10 -11.15 -2.11
N THR A 55 18.97 -10.46 -2.00
CA THR A 55 17.95 -10.36 -3.05
C THR A 55 17.92 -8.94 -3.59
N VAL A 56 17.81 -8.78 -4.91
CA VAL A 56 17.69 -7.46 -5.54
C VAL A 56 16.22 -7.09 -5.67
N ILE A 57 15.81 -6.04 -4.97
CA ILE A 57 14.45 -5.50 -5.04
C ILE A 57 14.46 -4.33 -6.01
N LYS A 58 13.71 -4.47 -7.10
CA LYS A 58 13.54 -3.41 -8.11
C LYS A 58 12.39 -2.48 -7.73
N ALA A 59 12.56 -1.20 -8.07
CA ALA A 59 11.47 -0.24 -7.90
C ALA A 59 10.27 -0.60 -8.78
N ILE A 60 9.09 -0.48 -8.21
CA ILE A 60 7.83 -0.53 -8.97
C ILE A 60 7.75 0.65 -9.94
N ASP A 61 6.97 0.49 -11.01
CA ASP A 61 6.66 1.60 -11.93
C ASP A 61 6.04 2.78 -11.16
N ILE A 62 6.36 4.00 -11.56
CA ILE A 62 5.80 5.25 -11.04
C ILE A 62 4.26 5.28 -11.14
N LYS A 63 3.71 4.55 -12.12
CA LYS A 63 2.25 4.41 -12.32
C LYS A 63 1.63 3.24 -11.56
N ALA A 64 2.44 2.36 -10.98
CA ALA A 64 1.94 1.25 -10.19
C ALA A 64 1.59 1.73 -8.78
N SER A 65 0.51 1.17 -8.22
CA SER A 65 0.16 1.36 -6.81
C SER A 65 0.61 0.18 -5.97
N PHE A 66 1.09 0.45 -4.77
CA PHE A 66 1.35 -0.56 -3.75
C PHE A 66 0.39 -0.39 -2.58
N ARG A 67 0.23 -1.44 -1.78
CA ARG A 67 -0.68 -1.46 -0.64
C ARG A 67 0.12 -1.57 0.66
N PHE A 68 -0.14 -0.67 1.60
CA PHE A 68 0.42 -0.73 2.95
C PHE A 68 -0.70 -0.47 3.96
N LEU A 69 -0.83 -1.35 4.97
CA LEU A 69 -1.89 -1.29 5.99
C LEU A 69 -3.33 -1.10 5.43
N GLY A 70 -3.63 -1.67 4.26
CA GLY A 70 -4.97 -1.52 3.67
C GLY A 70 -5.17 -0.29 2.78
N CYS A 71 -4.21 0.64 2.77
CA CYS A 71 -4.24 1.86 1.98
C CYS A 71 -3.39 1.72 0.72
N TRP A 72 -3.84 2.36 -0.36
CA TRP A 72 -3.14 2.37 -1.64
C TRP A 72 -2.27 3.61 -1.75
N TYR A 73 -1.01 3.40 -2.16
CA TYR A 73 0.00 4.42 -2.34
C TYR A 73 0.53 4.36 -3.76
N MET A 74 0.84 5.53 -4.31
CA MET A 74 1.48 5.65 -5.61
C MET A 74 2.75 6.50 -5.47
N PRO A 75 3.84 6.14 -6.17
CA PRO A 75 5.02 7.00 -6.23
C PRO A 75 4.75 8.32 -6.97
N ASN A 76 3.75 8.36 -7.85
CA ASN A 76 3.30 9.56 -8.54
C ASN A 76 2.39 10.44 -7.64
N LYS A 77 2.50 11.77 -7.79
CA LYS A 77 1.60 12.76 -7.19
C LYS A 77 0.14 12.67 -7.67
N LYS A 78 -0.16 11.85 -8.69
CA LYS A 78 -1.53 11.65 -9.18
C LYS A 78 -2.23 10.54 -8.39
N HIS A 79 -3.18 10.91 -7.54
CA HIS A 79 -4.01 9.98 -6.78
C HIS A 79 -5.20 9.39 -7.56
N THR A 80 -5.34 9.71 -8.85
CA THR A 80 -6.51 9.34 -9.66
C THR A 80 -6.71 7.83 -9.76
N SER A 81 -5.63 7.06 -9.83
CA SER A 81 -5.73 5.59 -9.88
C SER A 81 -6.14 4.98 -8.54
N ASN A 82 -5.68 5.54 -7.41
CA ASN A 82 -6.10 5.06 -6.08
C ASN A 82 -7.60 5.27 -5.87
N GLN A 83 -8.13 6.42 -6.29
CA GLN A 83 -9.56 6.69 -6.26
C GLN A 83 -10.35 5.69 -7.12
N LYS A 84 -9.83 5.34 -8.30
CA LYS A 84 -10.44 4.33 -9.17
C LYS A 84 -10.48 2.95 -8.50
N ILE A 85 -9.37 2.51 -7.91
CA ILE A 85 -9.28 1.23 -7.19
C ILE A 85 -10.27 1.19 -6.02
N ILE A 86 -10.36 2.27 -5.23
CA ILE A 86 -11.32 2.37 -4.12
C ILE A 86 -12.76 2.29 -4.64
N LYS A 87 -13.10 3.03 -5.71
CA LYS A 87 -14.44 3.00 -6.33
C LYS A 87 -14.79 1.60 -6.84
N GLU A 88 -13.85 0.90 -7.47
CA GLU A 88 -14.06 -0.47 -7.96
C GLU A 88 -14.28 -1.45 -6.80
N GLU A 89 -13.49 -1.36 -5.72
CA GLU A 89 -13.65 -2.21 -4.54
C GLU A 89 -15.03 -2.01 -3.88
N VAL A 90 -15.48 -0.76 -3.75
CA VAL A 90 -16.81 -0.42 -3.22
C VAL A 90 -17.91 -0.94 -4.13
N THR A 91 -17.78 -0.74 -5.44
CA THR A 91 -18.76 -1.22 -6.42
C THR A 91 -18.87 -2.75 -6.37
N ASN A 92 -17.74 -3.45 -6.23
CA ASN A 92 -17.71 -4.90 -6.08
C ASN A 92 -18.33 -5.36 -4.76
N ALA A 93 -18.10 -4.63 -3.66
CA ALA A 93 -18.73 -4.91 -2.37
C ALA A 93 -20.26 -4.76 -2.44
N LEU A 94 -20.75 -3.69 -3.08
CA LEU A 94 -22.18 -3.46 -3.28
C LEU A 94 -22.82 -4.53 -4.19
N LYS A 95 -22.15 -4.91 -5.29
CA LYS A 95 -22.61 -6.00 -6.16
C LYS A 95 -22.71 -7.34 -5.43
N ARG A 96 -21.77 -7.63 -4.51
CA ARG A 96 -21.83 -8.83 -3.66
C ARG A 96 -23.02 -8.74 -2.70
N LEU A 97 -23.20 -7.60 -2.06
CA LEU A 97 -24.32 -7.36 -1.13
C LEU A 97 -25.69 -7.53 -1.82
N GLN A 98 -25.83 -7.08 -3.07
CA GLN A 98 -27.05 -7.24 -3.85
C GLN A 98 -27.38 -8.71 -4.18
N ARG A 99 -26.38 -9.58 -4.26
CA ARG A 99 -26.57 -11.00 -4.58
C ARG A 99 -26.79 -11.87 -3.34
N THR A 100 -26.49 -11.34 -2.16
CA THR A 100 -26.67 -12.08 -0.89
C THR A 100 -28.12 -11.99 -0.41
N ARG A 101 -28.65 -13.10 0.10
CA ARG A 101 -29.97 -13.13 0.75
C ARG A 101 -29.86 -12.54 2.16
N ILE A 102 -30.14 -11.25 2.29
CA ILE A 102 -30.15 -10.51 3.56
C ILE A 102 -31.38 -9.62 3.65
N THR A 103 -31.73 -9.19 4.86
CA THR A 103 -32.81 -8.22 5.06
C THR A 103 -32.34 -6.80 4.71
N ASP A 104 -33.30 -5.94 4.43
CA ASP A 104 -33.12 -4.50 4.24
C ASP A 104 -32.32 -3.86 5.40
N LYS A 105 -32.67 -4.17 6.65
CA LYS A 105 -31.98 -3.64 7.84
C LYS A 105 -30.53 -4.11 7.91
N GLN A 106 -30.26 -5.37 7.56
CA GLN A 106 -28.89 -5.91 7.50
C GLN A 106 -28.08 -5.22 6.41
N ALA A 107 -28.68 -4.95 5.24
CA ALA A 107 -28.01 -4.23 4.15
C ALA A 107 -27.64 -2.80 4.57
N ILE A 108 -28.58 -2.06 5.18
CA ILE A 108 -28.35 -0.69 5.68
C ILE A 108 -27.20 -0.69 6.70
N TYR A 109 -27.20 -1.64 7.65
CA TYR A 109 -26.15 -1.75 8.64
C TYR A 109 -24.77 -2.02 8.00
N ILE A 110 -24.68 -2.95 7.06
CA ILE A 110 -23.41 -3.28 6.38
C ILE A 110 -22.88 -2.08 5.60
N VAL A 111 -23.75 -1.37 4.88
CA VAL A 111 -23.34 -0.17 4.13
C VAL A 111 -22.81 0.90 5.08
N ASN A 112 -23.55 1.22 6.13
CA ASN A 112 -23.21 2.32 7.04
C ASN A 112 -22.02 2.01 7.95
N THR A 113 -21.94 0.81 8.48
CA THR A 113 -20.96 0.45 9.51
C THR A 113 -19.70 -0.19 8.92
N VAL A 114 -19.78 -0.86 7.77
CA VAL A 114 -18.64 -1.59 7.19
C VAL A 114 -18.11 -0.93 5.92
N ILE A 115 -18.97 -0.61 4.96
CA ILE A 115 -18.51 -0.06 3.68
C ILE A 115 -18.04 1.39 3.87
N LEU A 116 -18.84 2.24 4.52
CA LEU A 116 -18.48 3.63 4.75
C LEU A 116 -17.23 3.79 5.63
N THR A 117 -17.10 3.00 6.71
CA THR A 117 -15.91 3.05 7.58
C THR A 117 -14.64 2.62 6.86
N ARG A 118 -14.71 1.59 6.01
CA ARG A 118 -13.57 1.16 5.16
C ARG A 118 -13.17 2.24 4.15
N ILE A 119 -14.15 2.92 3.55
CA ILE A 119 -13.89 4.02 2.61
C ILE A 119 -13.24 5.19 3.36
N ALA A 120 -13.81 5.59 4.50
CA ALA A 120 -13.30 6.69 5.31
C ALA A 120 -11.83 6.45 5.70
N TYR A 121 -11.51 5.24 6.17
CA TYR A 121 -10.14 4.87 6.50
C TYR A 121 -9.19 4.96 5.29
N ARG A 122 -9.59 4.44 4.12
CA ARG A 122 -8.72 4.38 2.94
C ARG A 122 -8.52 5.72 2.25
N ILE A 123 -9.47 6.65 2.38
CA ILE A 123 -9.39 7.99 1.80
C ILE A 123 -8.47 8.91 2.61
N GLN A 124 -8.18 8.61 3.89
CA GLN A 124 -7.31 9.46 4.73
C GLN A 124 -5.94 9.77 4.10
N ASN A 125 -5.41 8.86 3.27
CA ASN A 125 -4.13 9.03 2.58
C ASN A 125 -4.22 9.67 1.19
N THR A 126 -5.42 10.09 0.76
CA THR A 126 -5.65 10.73 -0.53
C THR A 126 -6.06 12.18 -0.31
N THR A 127 -5.36 13.12 -0.94
CA THR A 127 -5.83 14.51 -0.99
C THR A 127 -7.04 14.60 -1.91
N LEU A 128 -8.17 15.07 -1.38
CA LEU A 128 -9.32 15.47 -2.19
C LEU A 128 -9.02 16.87 -2.73
N SER A 129 -8.35 16.95 -3.89
CA SER A 129 -8.24 18.24 -4.58
C SER A 129 -9.60 18.59 -5.15
N SER A 130 -10.26 19.61 -4.59
CA SER A 130 -11.39 20.26 -5.25
C SER A 130 -10.88 20.88 -6.55
N THR A 131 -11.43 20.44 -7.68
CA THR A 131 -11.23 21.11 -8.97
C THR A 131 -12.14 22.32 -9.04
#